data_AF-A0A2W0BFN1-F1
#
_entry.id   AF-A0A2W0BFN1-F1
#
_cell.length_a   1.000
_cell.length_b   1.000
_cell.length_c   1.000
_cell.angle_alpha   90.00
_cell.angle_beta   90.00
_cell.angle_gamma   90.00
#
_symmetry.space_group_name_H-M   'P 1'
#
loop_
_entity.id
_entity.type
_entity.pdbx_description
1 polymer ?
#
loop_
_entity_poly.entity_id
_entity_poly.type
_entity_poly.pdbx_seq_one_letter_code
_entity_poly.pdbx_strand_id
1 'polypeptide(L)'
;MHPVRPLPLAPRDNRRSDQQGHGSTLGFRGYASWFIRCGSFDVVRVASSWNEDTLQGNNLPSLGITDVRNVEVSKQSKNHYLVIDVTELVRDWVNNTQPNYGIALVPAGDISVAFDSKENGSNSHDAELNVQLEKIGPIGPQGFQGPRGAVGPAGAAGSQGAPGPQGPTGATGAIGPAGPSGPG
;
A
#
# COMPACT_ATOMS: atom_id res chain seq x y z
N MET A 1 -13.09 56.82 20.61
CA MET A 1 -12.11 55.85 20.09
C MET A 1 -12.20 54.60 20.95
N HIS A 2 -12.77 53.52 20.42
CA HIS A 2 -12.88 52.23 21.11
C HIS A 2 -11.93 51.23 20.43
N PRO A 3 -11.08 50.50 21.18
CA PRO A 3 -10.17 49.53 20.58
C PRO A 3 -10.92 48.28 20.15
N VAL A 4 -10.76 47.91 18.87
CA VAL A 4 -11.28 46.67 18.28
C VAL A 4 -10.45 45.50 18.79
N ARG A 5 -11.08 44.52 19.45
CA ARG A 5 -10.42 43.25 19.83
C ARG A 5 -10.40 42.30 18.63
N PRO A 6 -9.28 41.60 18.33
CA PRO A 6 -9.26 40.57 17.30
C PRO A 6 -9.99 39.30 17.76
N LEU A 7 -10.89 38.77 16.91
CA LEU A 7 -11.51 37.46 17.06
C LEU A 7 -10.49 36.36 16.68
N PRO A 8 -10.36 35.28 17.47
CA PRO A 8 -9.50 34.16 17.10
C PRO A 8 -10.09 33.41 15.90
N LEU A 9 -9.31 33.24 14.84
CA LEU A 9 -9.58 32.31 13.75
C LEU A 9 -9.48 30.88 14.31
N ALA A 10 -10.62 30.26 14.63
CA ALA A 10 -10.66 28.82 14.81
C ALA A 10 -10.36 28.16 13.45
N PRO A 11 -9.51 27.12 13.40
CA PRO A 11 -9.34 26.33 12.20
C PRO A 11 -10.69 25.72 11.82
N ARG A 12 -11.15 25.97 10.59
CA ARG A 12 -12.30 25.24 10.03
C ARG A 12 -11.93 23.76 10.00
N ASP A 13 -12.64 22.97 10.82
CA ASP A 13 -12.66 21.51 10.75
C ASP A 13 -13.12 21.12 9.35
N ASN A 14 -12.17 20.81 8.47
CA ASN A 14 -12.43 20.38 7.11
C ASN A 14 -12.46 18.85 7.02
N ARG A 15 -13.13 18.19 7.99
CA ARG A 15 -13.49 16.77 7.92
C ARG A 15 -14.69 16.52 6.98
N ARG A 16 -14.58 17.02 5.75
CA ARG A 16 -15.39 16.56 4.61
C ARG A 16 -14.54 16.55 3.33
N SER A 17 -13.73 15.52 3.23
CA SER A 17 -13.55 14.82 1.97
C SER A 17 -13.02 13.45 2.33
N ASP A 18 -13.93 12.51 2.49
CA ASP A 18 -13.63 11.11 2.20
C ASP A 18 -13.18 11.08 0.74
N GLN A 19 -11.89 11.35 0.52
CA GLN A 19 -11.24 10.95 -0.72
C GLN A 19 -11.21 9.44 -0.66
N GLN A 20 -12.26 8.84 -1.22
CA GLN A 20 -12.22 7.50 -1.76
C GLN A 20 -10.86 7.32 -2.45
N GLY A 21 -10.10 6.36 -1.94
CA GLY A 21 -8.78 6.02 -2.45
C GLY A 21 -8.91 5.53 -3.87
N HIS A 22 -8.80 6.44 -4.82
CA HIS A 22 -8.56 6.08 -6.22
C HIS A 22 -7.06 5.83 -6.36
N GLY A 23 -6.70 4.57 -6.10
CA GLY A 23 -5.44 4.00 -6.58
C GLY A 23 -5.35 4.16 -8.10
N SER A 24 -4.14 4.09 -8.61
CA SER A 24 -3.87 4.10 -10.05
C SER A 24 -4.67 3.04 -10.79
N THR A 25 -5.53 3.44 -11.73
CA THR A 25 -6.23 2.49 -12.61
C THR A 25 -5.43 2.29 -13.90
N LEU A 26 -5.33 1.07 -14.37
CA LEU A 26 -4.71 0.70 -15.64
C LEU A 26 -5.76 0.06 -16.55
N GLY A 27 -6.01 0.70 -17.69
CA GLY A 27 -7.06 0.31 -18.63
C GLY A 27 -6.53 -0.47 -19.84
N PHE A 28 -7.19 -1.58 -20.19
CA PHE A 28 -7.13 -2.20 -21.51
C PHE A 28 -8.17 -1.52 -22.40
N ARG A 29 -7.77 -1.09 -23.61
CA ARG A 29 -8.67 -0.45 -24.57
C ARG A 29 -8.85 -1.32 -25.82
N GLY A 30 -10.10 -1.66 -26.15
CA GLY A 30 -10.44 -2.43 -27.35
C GLY A 30 -11.54 -1.75 -28.16
N TYR A 31 -11.35 -1.61 -29.47
CA TYR A 31 -12.35 -0.98 -30.35
C TYR A 31 -13.38 -2.01 -30.82
N ALA A 32 -14.65 -1.83 -30.45
CA ALA A 32 -15.74 -2.70 -30.87
C ALA A 32 -16.26 -2.28 -32.25
N SER A 33 -15.73 -2.91 -33.30
CA SER A 33 -16.02 -2.55 -34.70
C SER A 33 -17.35 -3.13 -35.19
N TRP A 34 -17.75 -4.29 -34.67
CA TRP A 34 -18.95 -4.97 -35.12
C TRP A 34 -19.53 -5.90 -34.05
N PHE A 35 -20.84 -6.11 -34.07
CA PHE A 35 -21.50 -7.15 -33.28
C PHE A 35 -22.83 -7.58 -33.91
N ILE A 36 -23.25 -8.81 -33.62
CA ILE A 36 -24.58 -9.36 -33.97
C ILE A 36 -25.51 -9.33 -32.75
N ARG A 37 -24.98 -9.63 -31.56
CA ARG A 37 -25.73 -9.76 -30.31
C ARG A 37 -24.98 -9.04 -29.19
N CYS A 38 -25.70 -8.14 -28.51
CA CYS A 38 -25.25 -7.54 -27.26
C CYS A 38 -25.22 -8.58 -26.14
N GLY A 39 -24.39 -8.35 -25.13
CA GLY A 39 -24.25 -9.25 -24.00
C GLY A 39 -23.07 -8.82 -23.14
N SER A 40 -22.49 -9.76 -22.41
CA SER A 40 -21.29 -9.50 -21.64
C SER A 40 -20.23 -10.58 -21.87
N PHE A 41 -19.01 -10.27 -21.48
CA PHE A 41 -17.92 -11.23 -21.40
C PHE A 41 -17.11 -11.00 -20.12
N ASP A 42 -16.40 -12.03 -19.71
CA ASP A 42 -15.42 -12.00 -18.63
C ASP A 42 -14.01 -11.85 -19.21
N VAL A 43 -13.12 -11.21 -18.45
CA VAL A 43 -11.67 -11.17 -18.73
C VAL A 43 -10.99 -12.16 -17.82
N VAL A 44 -10.39 -13.19 -18.42
CA VAL A 44 -9.82 -14.34 -17.72
C VAL A 44 -8.33 -14.46 -18.05
N ARG A 45 -7.50 -14.73 -17.06
CA ARG A 45 -6.07 -14.99 -17.30
C ARG A 45 -5.90 -16.30 -18.04
N VAL A 46 -4.95 -16.32 -18.96
CA VAL A 46 -4.47 -17.57 -19.55
C VAL A 46 -3.52 -18.23 -18.55
N ALA A 47 -3.71 -19.52 -18.28
CA ALA A 47 -2.97 -20.26 -17.23
C ALA A 47 -1.83 -21.14 -17.79
N SER A 48 -1.72 -21.27 -19.10
CA SER A 48 -0.68 -22.07 -19.76
C SER A 48 -0.09 -21.36 -20.98
N SER A 49 1.16 -21.67 -21.31
CA SER A 49 1.77 -21.27 -22.57
C SER A 49 0.94 -21.73 -23.77
N TRP A 50 0.98 -20.96 -24.85
CA TRP A 50 0.31 -21.26 -26.11
C TRP A 50 1.13 -20.78 -27.30
N ASN A 51 0.81 -21.28 -28.48
CA ASN A 51 1.43 -20.87 -29.74
C ASN A 51 0.33 -20.45 -30.72
N GLU A 52 0.42 -19.19 -31.17
CA GLU A 52 -0.49 -18.56 -32.13
C GLU A 52 -0.64 -19.36 -33.43
N ASP A 53 0.46 -19.93 -33.95
CA ASP A 53 0.48 -20.70 -35.19
C ASP A 53 -0.34 -22.00 -35.11
N THR A 54 -0.57 -22.49 -33.89
CA THR A 54 -1.21 -23.80 -33.63
C THR A 54 -2.55 -23.69 -32.93
N LEU A 55 -3.00 -22.46 -32.66
CA LEU A 55 -4.19 -22.22 -31.87
C LEU A 55 -5.45 -22.51 -32.70
N GLN A 56 -6.23 -23.48 -32.24
CA GLN A 56 -7.46 -23.96 -32.89
C GLN A 56 -8.55 -24.13 -31.83
N GLY A 57 -9.82 -24.22 -32.25
CA GLY A 57 -10.94 -24.33 -31.31
C GLY A 57 -10.89 -25.55 -30.38
N ASN A 58 -10.13 -26.59 -30.72
CA ASN A 58 -9.90 -27.79 -29.91
C ASN A 58 -8.53 -27.79 -29.18
N ASN A 59 -7.72 -26.75 -29.37
CA ASN A 59 -6.39 -26.60 -28.79
C ASN A 59 -6.26 -25.21 -28.13
N LEU A 60 -7.25 -24.87 -27.30
CA LEU A 60 -7.26 -23.62 -26.54
C LEU A 60 -6.37 -23.77 -25.30
N PRO A 61 -5.65 -22.72 -24.88
CA PRO A 61 -4.93 -22.76 -23.63
C PRO A 61 -5.88 -22.89 -22.44
N SER A 62 -5.35 -23.42 -21.34
CA SER A 62 -6.09 -23.48 -20.08
C SER A 62 -6.40 -22.07 -19.58
N LEU A 63 -7.63 -21.89 -19.09
CA LEU A 63 -8.10 -20.64 -18.50
C LEU A 63 -7.94 -20.68 -16.98
N GLY A 64 -7.51 -19.56 -16.41
CA GLY A 64 -7.24 -19.40 -14.99
C GLY A 64 -8.28 -18.52 -14.29
N ILE A 65 -7.78 -17.56 -13.52
CA ILE A 65 -8.58 -16.66 -12.68
C ILE A 65 -9.33 -15.64 -13.57
N THR A 66 -10.60 -15.40 -13.26
CA THR A 66 -11.37 -14.28 -13.81
C THR A 66 -11.05 -12.99 -13.05
N ASP A 67 -10.46 -12.01 -13.72
CA ASP A 67 -10.14 -10.70 -13.13
C ASP A 67 -11.31 -9.73 -13.22
N VAL A 68 -11.94 -9.66 -14.39
CA VAL A 68 -13.06 -8.74 -14.64
C VAL A 68 -14.26 -9.55 -15.06
N ARG A 69 -15.38 -9.33 -14.39
CA ARG A 69 -16.65 -10.00 -14.70
C ARG A 69 -17.61 -9.06 -15.39
N ASN A 70 -18.44 -9.61 -16.28
CA ASN A 70 -19.58 -8.94 -16.88
C ASN A 70 -19.23 -7.61 -17.57
N VAL A 71 -18.16 -7.58 -18.37
CA VAL A 71 -17.89 -6.43 -19.24
C VAL A 71 -19.03 -6.32 -20.25
N GLU A 72 -19.85 -5.28 -20.10
CA GLU A 72 -21.05 -5.10 -20.93
C GLU A 72 -20.72 -4.58 -22.33
N VAL A 73 -21.28 -5.25 -23.33
CA VAL A 73 -21.29 -4.80 -24.73
C VAL A 73 -22.74 -4.53 -25.12
N SER A 74 -23.07 -3.25 -25.25
CA SER A 74 -24.39 -2.78 -25.60
C SER A 74 -24.41 -2.22 -27.02
N LYS A 75 -25.58 -1.76 -27.49
CA LYS A 75 -25.67 -1.11 -28.81
C LYS A 75 -24.82 0.15 -28.88
N GLN A 76 -24.65 0.81 -27.75
CA GLN A 76 -23.84 2.01 -27.54
C GLN A 76 -22.35 1.73 -27.62
N SER A 77 -21.92 0.48 -27.51
CA SER A 77 -20.51 0.10 -27.65
C SER A 77 -20.06 0.08 -29.12
N LYS A 78 -20.98 0.11 -30.10
CA LYS A 78 -20.65 0.04 -31.53
C LYS A 78 -19.79 1.23 -31.95
N ASN A 79 -18.69 0.98 -32.64
CA ASN A 79 -17.77 2.01 -33.13
C ASN A 79 -17.16 2.86 -32.01
N HIS A 80 -17.12 2.32 -30.79
CA HIS A 80 -16.52 2.95 -29.63
C HIS A 80 -15.45 2.05 -29.01
N TYR A 81 -14.52 2.68 -28.31
CA TYR A 81 -13.58 1.98 -27.47
C TYR A 81 -14.26 1.54 -26.16
N LEU A 82 -14.10 0.27 -25.84
CA LEU A 82 -14.34 -0.26 -24.50
C LEU A 82 -13.06 -0.08 -23.68
N VAL A 83 -13.22 0.42 -22.46
CA VAL A 83 -12.14 0.54 -21.47
C VAL A 83 -12.44 -0.46 -20.36
N ILE A 84 -11.48 -1.35 -20.11
CA ILE A 84 -11.59 -2.42 -19.12
C ILE A 84 -10.50 -2.19 -18.08
N ASP A 85 -10.89 -2.08 -16.81
CA ASP A 85 -9.94 -2.00 -15.70
C ASP A 85 -9.23 -3.36 -15.52
N VAL A 86 -7.95 -3.41 -15.83
CA VAL A 86 -7.09 -4.60 -15.66
C VAL A 86 -5.95 -4.33 -14.67
N THR A 87 -6.14 -3.38 -13.76
CA THR A 87 -5.13 -2.94 -12.79
C THR A 87 -4.55 -4.10 -12.00
N GLU A 88 -5.41 -4.94 -11.44
CA GLU A 88 -5.02 -6.07 -10.60
C GLU A 88 -4.27 -7.15 -11.38
N LEU A 89 -4.72 -7.39 -12.61
CA LEU A 89 -4.08 -8.31 -13.55
C LEU A 89 -2.66 -7.88 -13.88
N VAL A 90 -2.47 -6.62 -14.26
CA VAL A 90 -1.13 -6.11 -14.60
C VAL A 90 -0.25 -5.96 -13.36
N ARG A 91 -0.84 -5.63 -12.20
CA ARG A 91 -0.12 -5.59 -10.94
C ARG A 91 0.48 -6.95 -10.60
N ASP A 92 -0.25 -8.03 -10.83
CA ASP A 92 0.25 -9.38 -10.58
C ASP A 92 1.41 -9.77 -11.52
N TRP A 93 1.34 -9.35 -12.79
CA TRP A 93 2.45 -9.55 -13.73
C TRP A 93 3.70 -8.75 -13.34
N VAL A 94 3.55 -7.47 -13.00
CA VAL A 94 4.68 -6.60 -12.61
C VAL A 94 5.35 -7.13 -11.34
N ASN A 95 4.57 -7.62 -10.39
CA ASN A 95 5.08 -8.14 -9.12
C ASN A 95 5.53 -9.61 -9.21
N ASN A 96 5.43 -10.25 -10.37
CA ASN A 96 5.72 -11.67 -10.59
C ASN A 96 4.96 -12.61 -9.63
N THR A 97 3.76 -12.21 -9.17
CA THR A 97 2.91 -13.06 -8.32
C THR A 97 2.16 -14.10 -9.13
N GLN A 98 2.01 -13.88 -10.44
CA GLN A 98 1.41 -14.80 -11.40
C GLN A 98 2.15 -14.74 -12.74
N PRO A 99 2.24 -15.87 -13.48
CA PRO A 99 2.85 -15.87 -14.80
C PRO A 99 2.03 -15.07 -15.82
N ASN A 100 2.71 -14.49 -16.80
CA ASN A 100 2.06 -13.78 -17.90
C ASN A 100 1.97 -14.69 -19.14
N TYR A 101 0.78 -15.24 -19.39
CA TYR A 101 0.44 -15.93 -20.65
C TYR A 101 -0.62 -15.18 -21.47
N GLY A 102 -0.94 -13.94 -21.10
CA GLY A 102 -1.99 -13.13 -21.71
C GLY A 102 -3.37 -13.28 -21.08
N ILE A 103 -4.38 -12.75 -21.79
CA ILE A 103 -5.78 -12.71 -21.36
C ILE A 103 -6.68 -13.37 -22.41
N ALA A 104 -7.80 -13.92 -21.95
CA ALA A 104 -8.89 -14.41 -22.77
C ALA A 104 -10.16 -13.61 -22.48
N LEU A 105 -10.87 -13.24 -23.54
CA LEU A 105 -12.22 -12.67 -23.45
C LEU A 105 -13.20 -13.84 -23.57
N VAL A 106 -13.91 -14.14 -22.49
CA VAL A 106 -14.76 -15.34 -22.39
C VAL A 106 -16.22 -14.90 -22.40
N PRO A 107 -17.03 -15.31 -23.39
CA PRO A 107 -18.46 -15.02 -23.42
C PRO A 107 -19.17 -15.37 -22.11
N ALA A 108 -19.88 -14.41 -21.53
CA ALA A 108 -20.77 -14.61 -20.39
C ALA A 108 -22.22 -14.71 -20.91
N GLY A 109 -22.51 -15.82 -21.59
CA GLY A 109 -23.77 -16.04 -22.31
C GLY A 109 -23.67 -15.74 -23.81
N ASP A 110 -24.80 -15.47 -24.45
CA ASP A 110 -24.90 -15.27 -25.89
C ASP A 110 -24.47 -13.85 -26.31
N ILE A 111 -23.18 -13.65 -26.54
CA ILE A 111 -22.60 -12.43 -27.11
C ILE A 111 -21.95 -12.73 -28.47
N SER A 112 -21.95 -11.75 -29.38
CA SER A 112 -21.17 -11.82 -30.61
C SER A 112 -20.64 -10.43 -30.94
N VAL A 113 -19.39 -10.18 -30.55
CA VAL A 113 -18.66 -8.92 -30.76
C VAL A 113 -17.33 -9.20 -31.46
N ALA A 114 -16.94 -8.32 -32.37
CA ALA A 114 -15.63 -8.28 -32.98
C ALA A 114 -14.89 -7.05 -32.45
N PHE A 115 -13.68 -7.30 -31.95
CA PHE A 115 -12.71 -6.27 -31.64
C PHE A 115 -11.76 -6.12 -32.81
N ASP A 116 -11.39 -4.88 -33.10
CA ASP A 116 -10.36 -4.65 -34.10
C ASP A 116 -9.02 -5.23 -33.63
N SER A 117 -8.27 -5.83 -34.56
CA SER A 117 -6.93 -6.38 -34.31
C SER A 117 -5.91 -5.68 -35.19
N LYS A 118 -4.65 -5.63 -34.74
CA LYS A 118 -3.59 -4.85 -35.40
C LYS A 118 -3.30 -5.38 -36.81
N GLU A 119 -3.57 -6.66 -37.01
CA GLU A 119 -3.36 -7.38 -38.26
C GLU A 119 -4.54 -7.26 -39.25
N ASN A 120 -5.56 -6.43 -38.94
CA ASN A 120 -6.65 -6.18 -39.86
C ASN A 120 -6.27 -5.10 -40.89
N GLY A 121 -5.87 -5.51 -42.09
CA GLY A 121 -5.50 -4.59 -43.17
C GLY A 121 -6.66 -3.89 -43.90
N SER A 122 -7.91 -4.09 -43.45
CA SER A 122 -9.12 -3.61 -44.16
C SER A 122 -9.77 -2.36 -43.56
N ASN A 123 -9.26 -1.83 -42.45
CA ASN A 123 -9.78 -0.65 -41.77
C ASN A 123 -8.67 0.35 -41.44
N SER A 124 -8.99 1.64 -41.60
CA SER A 124 -8.06 2.78 -41.45
C SER A 124 -7.75 3.14 -39.99
N HIS A 125 -7.97 2.22 -39.05
CA HIS A 125 -7.69 2.43 -37.64
C HIS A 125 -6.67 1.39 -37.20
N ASP A 126 -5.51 1.83 -36.69
CA ASP A 126 -4.59 0.92 -36.03
C ASP A 126 -5.32 0.30 -34.84
N ALA A 127 -5.40 -1.03 -34.76
CA ALA A 127 -5.88 -1.62 -33.52
C ALA A 127 -4.82 -1.40 -32.45
N GLU A 128 -5.08 -0.41 -31.61
CA GLU A 128 -4.21 -0.03 -30.53
C GLU A 128 -4.72 -0.69 -29.25
N LEU A 129 -3.99 -1.72 -28.79
CA LEU A 129 -4.01 -2.07 -27.39
C LEU A 129 -3.23 -1.00 -26.63
N ASN A 130 -3.92 0.04 -26.19
CA ASN A 130 -3.34 1.04 -25.32
C ASN A 130 -3.54 0.60 -23.86
N VAL A 131 -2.42 0.43 -23.16
CA VAL A 131 -2.40 0.25 -21.71
C VAL A 131 -2.19 1.61 -21.07
N GLN A 132 -3.29 2.26 -20.67
CA GLN A 132 -3.24 3.61 -20.10
C GLN A 132 -3.20 3.54 -18.58
N LEU A 133 -2.16 4.12 -17.98
CA LEU A 133 -2.18 4.48 -16.56
C LEU A 133 -3.11 5.69 -16.40
N GLU A 134 -4.35 5.46 -16.00
CA GLU A 134 -5.38 6.50 -15.91
C GLU A 134 -5.10 7.49 -14.77
N LYS A 135 -4.29 7.10 -13.76
CA LYS A 135 -3.87 7.98 -12.67
C LYS A 135 -2.62 7.44 -11.97
N ILE A 136 -1.68 8.27 -11.50
CA ILE A 136 -0.76 7.90 -10.41
C ILE A 136 -1.44 8.31 -9.11
N GLY A 137 -1.79 7.36 -8.25
CA GLY A 137 -2.26 7.65 -6.89
C GLY A 137 -1.18 8.44 -6.13
N PRO A 138 -1.54 9.31 -5.18
CA PRO A 138 -0.52 10.00 -4.37
C PRO A 138 0.41 8.96 -3.74
N ILE A 139 1.70 9.30 -3.59
CA ILE A 139 2.65 8.49 -2.81
C ILE A 139 1.97 8.15 -1.49
N GLY A 140 1.87 6.85 -1.16
CA GLY A 140 1.26 6.40 0.10
C GLY A 140 1.90 7.14 1.28
N PRO A 141 1.15 7.40 2.37
CA PRO A 141 1.71 8.10 3.52
C PRO A 141 3.00 7.40 3.95
N GLN A 142 4.05 8.19 4.20
CA GLN A 142 5.27 7.66 4.82
C GLN A 142 4.85 6.88 6.07
N GLY A 143 5.29 5.62 6.17
CA GLY A 143 4.95 4.77 7.31
C GLY A 143 5.26 5.50 8.62
N PHE A 144 4.38 5.34 9.62
CA PHE A 144 4.61 5.95 10.94
C PHE A 144 6.00 5.58 11.43
N GLN A 145 6.73 6.56 11.98
CA GLN A 145 7.97 6.29 12.70
C GLN A 145 7.67 5.23 13.77
N GLY A 146 8.45 4.15 13.80
CA GLY A 146 8.30 3.10 14.80
C GLY A 146 8.31 3.68 16.22
N PRO A 147 7.60 3.06 17.18
CA PRO A 147 7.55 3.54 18.55
C PRO A 147 8.98 3.69 19.11
N ARG A 148 9.21 4.76 19.87
CA ARG A 148 10.45 4.93 20.63
C ARG A 148 10.63 3.70 21.53
N GLY A 149 11.80 3.07 21.46
CA GLY A 149 12.15 1.95 22.34
C GLY A 149 11.93 2.31 23.81
N ALA A 150 11.50 1.32 24.61
CA ALA A 150 11.29 1.51 26.04
C ALA A 150 12.56 2.06 26.72
N VAL A 151 12.39 2.91 27.72
CA VAL A 151 13.49 3.33 28.60
C VAL A 151 14.03 2.07 29.29
N GLY A 152 15.35 1.88 29.26
CA GLY A 152 15.99 0.76 29.96
C GLY A 152 15.68 0.78 31.46
N PRO A 153 15.73 -0.37 32.16
CA PRO A 153 15.50 -0.42 33.59
C PRO A 153 16.50 0.48 34.34
N ALA A 154 16.07 1.04 35.48
CA ALA A 154 16.97 1.74 36.38
C ALA A 154 18.10 0.81 36.84
N GLY A 155 19.33 1.32 36.92
CA GLY A 155 20.47 0.57 37.46
C GLY A 155 20.23 0.16 38.91
N ALA A 156 20.81 -0.97 39.32
CA ALA A 156 20.74 -1.43 40.71
C ALA A 156 21.30 -0.37 41.68
N ALA A 157 20.68 -0.24 42.86
CA ALA A 157 21.21 0.61 43.92
C ALA A 157 22.62 0.14 44.30
N GLY A 158 23.55 1.09 44.47
CA GLY A 158 24.90 0.80 44.96
C GLY A 158 24.86 0.19 46.36
N SER A 159 25.75 -0.75 46.64
CA SER A 159 25.91 -1.32 47.99
C SER A 159 26.28 -0.24 49.00
N GLN A 160 25.68 -0.30 50.20
CA GLN A 160 26.08 0.55 51.32
C GLN A 160 27.58 0.32 51.65
N GLY A 161 28.33 1.41 51.82
CA GLY A 161 29.74 1.34 52.23
C GLY A 161 29.90 0.68 53.60
N ALA A 162 31.03 -0.01 53.81
CA ALA A 162 31.36 -0.61 55.10
C ALA A 162 31.47 0.47 56.21
N PRO A 163 31.10 0.15 57.46
CA PRO A 163 31.35 1.05 58.59
C PRO A 163 32.83 1.45 58.68
N GLY A 164 33.08 2.71 59.03
CA GLY A 164 34.45 3.20 59.27
C GLY A 164 35.11 2.50 60.47
N PRO A 165 36.46 2.47 60.53
CA PRO A 165 37.18 1.88 61.66
C PRO A 165 36.88 2.62 62.97
N GLN A 166 36.90 1.90 64.09
CA GLN A 166 36.80 2.49 65.43
C GLN A 166 38.01 3.42 65.68
N GLY A 167 37.74 4.62 66.22
CA GLY A 167 38.79 5.58 66.58
C GLY A 167 39.71 5.08 67.71
N PRO A 168 40.95 5.60 67.81
CA PRO A 168 41.88 5.22 68.86
C PRO A 168 41.33 5.61 70.25
N THR A 169 41.59 4.78 71.25
CA THR A 169 41.30 5.09 72.66
C THR A 169 42.13 6.29 73.11
N GLY A 170 41.50 7.27 73.78
CA GLY A 170 42.18 8.44 74.30
C GLY A 170 43.22 8.11 75.37
N ALA A 171 44.32 8.87 75.41
CA ALA A 171 45.36 8.72 76.43
C ALA A 171 44.79 8.98 77.84
N THR A 172 45.17 8.15 78.81
CA THR A 172 44.83 8.36 80.23
C THR A 172 45.43 9.69 80.71
N GLY A 173 44.62 10.51 81.39
CA GLY A 173 45.07 11.80 81.92
C GLY A 173 46.17 11.64 82.98
N ALA A 174 47.09 12.61 83.05
CA ALA A 174 48.15 12.64 84.04
C ALA A 174 47.57 12.71 85.47
N ILE A 175 48.20 12.01 86.41
CA ILE A 175 47.87 12.09 87.84
C ILE A 175 48.13 13.53 88.31
N GLY A 176 47.16 14.13 89.00
CA GLY A 176 47.27 15.49 89.53
C GLY A 176 48.41 15.61 90.57
N PRO A 177 49.01 16.81 90.71
CA PRO A 177 50.05 17.04 91.70
C PRO A 177 49.55 16.79 93.13
N ALA A 178 50.42 16.28 93.99
CA ALA A 178 50.11 16.12 95.42
C ALA A 178 49.78 17.48 96.06
N GLY A 179 48.78 17.50 96.95
CA GLY A 179 48.35 18.72 97.64
C GLY A 179 49.42 19.29 98.58
N PRO A 180 49.39 20.60 98.88
CA PRO A 180 50.41 21.27 99.68
C PRO A 180 50.42 20.75 101.14
N SER A 181 51.62 20.60 101.71
CA SER A 181 51.80 20.34 103.14
C SER A 181 51.52 21.63 103.95
N GLY A 182 50.79 21.51 105.06
CA GLY A 182 50.30 22.65 105.87
C GLY A 182 51.39 23.40 106.68
N PRO A 183 51.07 24.60 107.20
CA PRO A 183 52.03 25.62 107.63
C PRO A 183 52.61 25.41 109.05
N GLY A 184 53.86 25.82 109.24
CA GLY A 184 54.56 25.97 110.52
C GLY A 184 55.59 27.08 110.43
#